data_AF-A0A0F9EHN6-F1
#
_entry.id   AF-A0A0F9EHN6-F1
#
_cell.length_a   1.000
_cell.length_b   1.000
_cell.length_c   1.000
_cell.angle_alpha   90.00
_cell.angle_beta   90.00
_cell.angle_gamma   90.00
#
_symmetry.space_group_name_H-M   'P 1'
#
loop_
_entity.id
_entity.type
_entity.pdbx_description
1 polymer ?
#
loop_
_entity_poly.entity_id
_entity_poly.type
_entity_poly.pdbx_seq_one_letter_code
_entity_poly.pdbx_strand_id
1 'polypeptide(L)'
;VMPQTVEAINHAQAAGVPIVFAINKIDKPSANPEKIKEALANMNLLVEDWGGKYQSQEISAKNGINIMELLEKVLLEAELLELKANPYRTASGSVIESTLDKGRGYVTTILVENGTLELGDVMLAGSYYGHVKAMYNERGKKIEKASPATPVLILGLNGAAQAGDRFNVMESDKEAREIANKREQLQREQDQRTQKHITLDEIGRRIAIGNFQELNIIVKGDVDGSIEALSDSLIKLSTEEIQVNIIHKAVGEIKDADIMLAAASNAIIVGFQVRPSLSARKLAEKEEIDIRLYSVIYDAIEEVKAAMEGMLSPEIKEEIIATVEIREIFKITKVGTVAGCMVKEGKINRNSRIRVIRDGIVVYDGELGSLKRFKEDVREVANGYECGLNIANFNDIKVGDNIEAYLEIEVMKKL
;
A
#
# COMPACT_ATOMS: atom_id res chain seq x y z
N VAL A 1 -12.76 5.47 -20.25
CA VAL A 1 -12.63 4.18 -19.54
C VAL A 1 -11.44 4.29 -18.59
N MET A 2 -11.57 3.90 -17.33
CA MET A 2 -10.50 4.03 -16.34
C MET A 2 -9.63 2.76 -16.30
N PRO A 3 -8.37 2.81 -15.82
CA PRO A 3 -7.51 1.62 -15.70
C PRO A 3 -8.16 0.47 -14.92
N GLN A 4 -8.85 0.77 -13.82
CA GLN A 4 -9.61 -0.21 -13.03
C GLN A 4 -10.69 -0.93 -13.84
N THR A 5 -11.32 -0.23 -14.81
CA THR A 5 -12.29 -0.84 -15.72
C THR A 5 -11.63 -1.82 -16.67
N VAL A 6 -10.43 -1.50 -17.16
CA VAL A 6 -9.65 -2.39 -18.04
C VAL A 6 -9.24 -3.65 -17.29
N GLU A 7 -8.81 -3.52 -16.04
CA GLU A 7 -8.49 -4.65 -15.16
C GLU A 7 -9.71 -5.57 -14.96
N ALA A 8 -10.88 -5.01 -14.64
CA ALA A 8 -12.12 -5.78 -14.50
C ALA A 8 -12.52 -6.52 -15.79
N ILE A 9 -12.36 -5.87 -16.96
CA ILE A 9 -12.60 -6.51 -18.26
C ILE A 9 -11.62 -7.67 -18.48
N ASN A 10 -10.34 -7.47 -18.20
CA ASN A 10 -9.32 -8.51 -18.36
C ASN A 10 -9.63 -9.72 -17.47
N HIS A 11 -10.08 -9.51 -16.23
CA HIS A 11 -10.52 -10.61 -15.35
C HIS A 11 -11.70 -11.38 -15.94
N ALA A 12 -12.72 -10.67 -16.44
CA ALA A 12 -13.88 -11.30 -17.06
C ALA A 12 -13.51 -12.11 -18.31
N GLN A 13 -12.64 -11.56 -19.17
CA GLN A 13 -12.15 -12.26 -20.36
C GLN A 13 -11.29 -13.48 -20.01
N ALA A 14 -10.40 -13.37 -19.02
CA ALA A 14 -9.56 -14.48 -18.57
C ALA A 14 -10.38 -15.60 -17.93
N ALA A 15 -11.46 -15.26 -17.21
CA ALA A 15 -12.41 -16.22 -16.66
C ALA A 15 -13.35 -16.82 -17.71
N GLY A 16 -13.38 -16.27 -18.93
CA GLY A 16 -14.25 -16.73 -20.02
C GLY A 16 -15.75 -16.51 -19.73
N VAL A 17 -16.09 -15.52 -18.89
CA VAL A 17 -17.48 -15.22 -18.56
C VAL A 17 -18.09 -14.22 -19.56
N PRO A 18 -19.38 -14.33 -19.89
CA PRO A 18 -20.05 -13.36 -20.75
C PRO A 18 -20.12 -11.99 -20.08
N ILE A 19 -20.07 -10.92 -20.89
CA ILE A 19 -19.98 -9.54 -20.43
C ILE A 19 -21.14 -8.73 -20.99
N VAL A 20 -21.89 -8.06 -20.11
CA VAL A 20 -22.91 -7.07 -20.44
C VAL A 20 -22.45 -5.70 -19.94
N PHE A 21 -22.38 -4.71 -20.82
CA PHE A 21 -21.92 -3.36 -20.47
C PHE A 21 -23.08 -2.45 -20.07
N ALA A 22 -23.02 -1.85 -18.88
CA ALA A 22 -23.95 -0.79 -18.47
C ALA A 22 -23.29 0.59 -18.58
N ILE A 23 -23.75 1.42 -19.52
CA ILE A 23 -23.26 2.80 -19.69
C ILE A 23 -24.07 3.72 -18.79
N ASN A 24 -23.51 4.04 -17.63
CA ASN A 24 -24.21 4.78 -16.56
C ASN A 24 -24.10 6.31 -16.73
N LYS A 25 -24.96 7.04 -16.00
CA LYS A 25 -25.03 8.52 -15.88
C LYS A 25 -25.58 9.24 -17.12
N ILE A 26 -26.46 8.61 -17.90
CA ILE A 26 -27.10 9.24 -19.06
C ILE A 26 -28.00 10.43 -18.70
N ASP A 27 -28.36 10.57 -17.42
CA ASP A 27 -29.09 11.73 -16.90
C ASP A 27 -28.28 13.03 -16.93
N LYS A 28 -26.96 12.95 -17.07
CA LYS A 28 -26.11 14.15 -17.11
C LYS A 28 -26.05 14.72 -18.53
N PRO A 29 -26.21 16.04 -18.71
CA PRO A 29 -26.14 16.67 -20.03
C PRO A 29 -24.76 16.57 -20.69
N SER A 30 -23.70 16.35 -19.89
CA SER A 30 -22.33 16.11 -20.38
C SER A 30 -22.03 14.64 -20.69
N ALA A 31 -22.96 13.72 -20.42
CA ALA A 31 -22.76 12.31 -20.69
C ALA A 31 -22.76 12.06 -22.20
N ASN A 32 -21.84 11.23 -22.65
CA ASN A 32 -21.73 10.85 -24.06
C ASN A 32 -21.52 9.33 -24.13
N PRO A 33 -22.60 8.55 -24.28
CA PRO A 33 -22.54 7.10 -24.42
C PRO A 33 -21.72 6.63 -25.62
N GLU A 34 -21.80 7.33 -26.75
CA GLU A 34 -21.06 6.98 -27.97
C GLU A 34 -19.55 7.01 -27.77
N LYS A 35 -19.02 7.97 -27.01
CA LYS A 35 -17.59 7.99 -26.63
C LYS A 35 -17.16 6.76 -25.83
N ILE A 36 -18.06 6.18 -25.02
CA ILE A 36 -17.77 4.96 -24.28
C ILE A 36 -17.80 3.75 -25.21
N LYS A 37 -18.76 3.67 -26.13
CA LYS A 37 -18.82 2.63 -27.16
C LYS A 37 -17.57 2.64 -28.06
N GLU A 38 -17.12 3.83 -28.49
CA GLU A 38 -15.88 4.02 -29.25
C GLU A 38 -14.64 3.55 -28.46
N ALA A 39 -14.55 3.91 -27.17
CA ALA A 39 -13.46 3.47 -26.32
C ALA A 39 -13.44 1.95 -26.12
N LEU A 40 -14.60 1.30 -26.00
CA LEU A 40 -14.72 -0.16 -25.94
C LEU A 40 -14.33 -0.80 -27.28
N ALA A 41 -14.76 -0.24 -28.41
CA ALA A 41 -14.38 -0.72 -29.73
C ALA A 41 -12.85 -0.67 -29.94
N ASN A 42 -12.19 0.39 -29.47
CA ASN A 42 -10.72 0.51 -29.48
C ASN A 42 -10.02 -0.56 -28.62
N MET A 43 -10.71 -1.15 -27.65
CA MET A 43 -10.25 -2.30 -26.85
C MET A 43 -10.64 -3.65 -27.46
N ASN A 44 -11.09 -3.67 -28.72
CA ASN A 44 -11.66 -4.85 -29.40
C ASN A 44 -12.91 -5.42 -28.72
N LEU A 45 -13.66 -4.57 -27.99
CA LEU A 45 -14.92 -4.90 -27.34
C LEU A 45 -16.07 -4.24 -28.12
N LEU A 46 -16.42 -4.82 -29.27
CA LEU A 46 -17.48 -4.29 -30.11
C LEU A 46 -18.85 -4.61 -29.48
N VAL A 47 -19.65 -3.56 -29.26
CA VAL A 47 -21.00 -3.66 -28.69
C VAL A 47 -22.05 -4.00 -29.76
N GLU A 48 -23.18 -4.55 -29.34
CA GLU A 48 -24.27 -5.03 -30.21
C GLU A 48 -24.79 -3.96 -31.18
N ASP A 49 -24.90 -2.70 -30.74
CA ASP A 49 -25.37 -1.57 -31.55
C ASP A 49 -24.52 -1.36 -32.81
N TRP A 50 -23.25 -1.77 -32.75
CA TRP A 50 -22.27 -1.64 -33.84
C TRP A 50 -22.00 -3.00 -34.52
N GLY A 51 -22.88 -3.98 -34.33
CA GLY A 51 -22.75 -5.33 -34.90
C GLY A 51 -21.76 -6.23 -34.16
N GLY A 52 -21.43 -5.90 -32.91
CA GLY A 52 -20.54 -6.69 -32.07
C GLY A 52 -21.25 -7.77 -31.26
N LYS A 53 -20.47 -8.51 -30.45
CA LYS A 53 -20.95 -9.63 -29.63
C LYS A 53 -21.39 -9.22 -28.22
N TYR A 54 -20.97 -8.05 -27.74
CA TYR A 54 -21.21 -7.66 -26.36
C TYR A 54 -22.48 -6.84 -26.24
N GLN A 55 -23.41 -7.28 -25.39
CA GLN A 55 -24.62 -6.50 -25.10
C GLN A 55 -24.26 -5.22 -24.35
N SER A 56 -24.99 -4.13 -24.62
CA SER A 56 -24.77 -2.87 -23.90
C SER A 56 -26.08 -2.12 -23.64
N GLN A 57 -26.23 -1.55 -22.44
CA GLN A 57 -27.41 -0.77 -22.09
C GLN A 57 -27.03 0.58 -21.48
N GLU A 58 -27.64 1.63 -22.01
CA GLU A 58 -27.57 2.99 -21.47
C GLU A 58 -28.53 3.13 -20.29
N ILE A 59 -28.02 3.50 -19.10
CA ILE A 59 -28.80 3.58 -17.85
C ILE A 59 -28.51 4.87 -17.04
N SER A 60 -29.46 5.24 -16.17
CA SER A 60 -29.20 6.13 -15.04
C SER A 60 -29.45 5.39 -13.74
N ALA A 61 -28.38 4.97 -13.07
CA ALA A 61 -28.49 4.29 -11.76
C ALA A 61 -29.06 5.19 -10.66
N LYS A 62 -28.97 6.52 -10.81
CA LYS A 62 -29.49 7.48 -9.83
C LYS A 62 -31.00 7.69 -9.99
N ASN A 63 -31.47 7.84 -11.22
CA ASN A 63 -32.88 8.13 -11.50
C ASN A 63 -33.69 6.86 -11.79
N GLY A 64 -33.03 5.70 -11.86
CA GLY A 64 -33.69 4.43 -12.17
C GLY A 64 -34.03 4.24 -13.65
N ILE A 65 -33.42 5.02 -14.55
CA ILE A 65 -33.74 5.00 -15.98
C ILE A 65 -33.08 3.78 -16.62
N ASN A 66 -33.85 3.08 -17.44
CA ASN A 66 -33.47 1.92 -18.25
C ASN A 66 -32.95 0.69 -17.48
N ILE A 67 -33.27 0.57 -16.18
CA ILE A 67 -32.81 -0.56 -15.36
C ILE A 67 -33.51 -1.87 -15.76
N MET A 68 -34.79 -1.79 -16.17
CA MET A 68 -35.54 -2.97 -16.60
C MET A 68 -34.98 -3.56 -17.89
N GLU A 69 -34.58 -2.71 -18.83
CA GLU A 69 -33.94 -3.10 -20.09
C GLU A 69 -32.57 -3.75 -19.83
N LEU A 70 -31.81 -3.24 -18.85
CA LEU A 70 -30.56 -3.90 -18.45
C LEU A 70 -30.84 -5.28 -17.84
N LEU A 71 -31.87 -5.40 -17.00
CA LEU A 71 -32.26 -6.67 -16.41
C LEU A 71 -32.67 -7.69 -17.48
N GLU A 72 -33.48 -7.28 -18.47
CA GLU A 72 -33.89 -8.12 -19.59
C GLU A 72 -32.67 -8.65 -20.37
N LYS A 73 -31.67 -7.80 -20.64
CA LYS A 73 -30.43 -8.20 -21.30
C LYS A 73 -29.63 -9.24 -20.50
N VAL A 74 -29.53 -9.05 -19.18
CA VAL A 74 -28.87 -10.01 -18.29
C VAL A 74 -29.62 -11.34 -18.25
N LEU A 75 -30.96 -11.32 -18.22
CA LEU A 75 -31.78 -12.53 -18.26
C LEU A 75 -31.63 -13.27 -19.60
N LEU A 76 -31.62 -12.54 -20.72
CA LEU A 76 -31.41 -13.11 -22.05
C LEU A 76 -30.06 -13.82 -22.14
N GLU A 77 -28.98 -13.20 -21.63
CA GLU A 77 -27.66 -13.83 -21.60
C GLU A 77 -27.65 -15.10 -20.74
N ALA A 78 -28.36 -15.09 -19.60
CA ALA A 78 -28.47 -16.26 -18.74
C ALA A 78 -29.26 -17.41 -19.39
N GLU A 79 -30.30 -17.10 -20.17
CA GLU A 79 -31.07 -18.09 -20.95
C GLU A 79 -30.19 -18.73 -22.04
N LEU A 80 -29.38 -17.95 -22.74
CA LEU A 80 -28.46 -18.45 -23.77
C LEU A 80 -27.40 -19.42 -23.22
N LEU A 81 -26.99 -19.24 -21.96
CA LEU A 81 -26.02 -20.13 -21.29
C LEU A 81 -26.61 -21.47 -20.83
N GLU A 82 -27.94 -21.61 -20.82
CA GLU A 82 -28.65 -22.79 -20.27
C GLU A 82 -28.13 -23.24 -18.90
N LEU A 83 -27.99 -22.29 -17.95
CA LEU A 83 -27.42 -22.58 -16.63
C LEU A 83 -28.20 -23.69 -15.90
N LYS A 84 -27.48 -24.73 -15.45
CA LYS A 84 -28.03 -25.92 -14.78
C LYS A 84 -27.30 -26.18 -13.46
N ALA A 85 -28.05 -26.54 -12.43
CA ALA A 85 -27.51 -27.00 -11.16
C ALA A 85 -28.35 -28.18 -10.64
N ASN A 86 -27.71 -29.11 -9.92
CA ASN A 86 -28.42 -30.26 -9.34
C ASN A 86 -28.65 -30.05 -7.84
N PRO A 87 -29.89 -29.81 -7.38
CA PRO A 87 -30.18 -29.58 -5.96
C PRO A 87 -30.15 -30.87 -5.11
N TYR A 88 -30.16 -32.06 -5.72
CA TYR A 88 -30.28 -33.35 -5.02
C TYR A 88 -28.93 -33.98 -4.65
N ARG A 89 -27.82 -33.25 -4.76
CA ARG A 89 -26.48 -33.71 -4.37
C ARG A 89 -26.01 -32.99 -3.12
N THR A 90 -24.88 -33.45 -2.58
CA THR A 90 -24.15 -32.77 -1.51
C THR A 90 -23.83 -31.33 -1.91
N ALA A 91 -24.01 -30.39 -0.99
CA ALA A 91 -23.80 -28.99 -1.29
C ALA A 91 -22.32 -28.68 -1.53
N SER A 92 -22.06 -27.88 -2.54
CA SER A 92 -20.74 -27.33 -2.84
C SER A 92 -20.87 -25.93 -3.41
N GLY A 93 -19.83 -25.14 -3.25
CA GLY A 93 -19.77 -23.81 -3.83
C GLY A 93 -18.55 -23.05 -3.33
N SER A 94 -18.69 -21.73 -3.25
CA SER A 94 -17.56 -20.84 -3.01
C SER A 94 -17.81 -19.91 -1.83
N VAL A 95 -16.77 -19.61 -1.07
CA VAL A 95 -16.78 -18.61 0.00
C VAL A 95 -16.69 -17.22 -0.63
N ILE A 96 -17.62 -16.34 -0.26
CA ILE A 96 -17.61 -14.93 -0.68
C ILE A 96 -16.74 -14.13 0.28
N GLU A 97 -17.02 -14.24 1.58
CA GLU A 97 -16.30 -13.51 2.63
C GLU A 97 -16.45 -14.21 3.99
N SER A 98 -15.51 -13.96 4.89
CA SER A 98 -15.57 -14.39 6.28
C SER A 98 -15.33 -13.23 7.23
N THR A 99 -16.08 -13.23 8.34
CA THR A 99 -16.00 -12.25 9.43
C THR A 99 -15.99 -12.95 10.78
N LEU A 100 -15.56 -12.24 11.83
CA LEU A 100 -15.66 -12.72 13.21
C LEU A 100 -16.70 -11.88 13.96
N ASP A 101 -17.82 -12.51 14.35
CA ASP A 101 -18.87 -11.86 15.13
C ASP A 101 -18.76 -12.20 16.62
N LYS A 102 -18.91 -11.18 17.48
CA LYS A 102 -18.76 -11.31 18.92
C LYS A 102 -19.90 -12.15 19.49
N GLY A 103 -19.56 -13.32 20.01
CA GLY A 103 -20.51 -14.25 20.63
C GLY A 103 -21.12 -15.27 19.67
N ARG A 104 -21.01 -15.08 18.36
CA ARG A 104 -21.43 -16.08 17.34
C ARG A 104 -20.26 -16.86 16.73
N GLY A 105 -19.04 -16.35 16.86
CA GLY A 105 -17.84 -16.97 16.31
C GLY A 105 -17.61 -16.55 14.86
N TYR A 106 -16.96 -17.41 14.08
CA TYR A 106 -16.73 -17.15 12.66
C TYR A 106 -18.04 -17.26 11.88
N VAL A 107 -18.26 -16.25 11.06
CA VAL A 107 -19.42 -16.09 10.19
C VAL A 107 -18.90 -16.04 8.77
N THR A 108 -19.42 -16.90 7.90
CA THR A 108 -18.95 -17.01 6.52
C THR A 108 -20.13 -16.85 5.58
N THR A 109 -20.03 -15.91 4.66
CA THR A 109 -20.96 -15.76 3.55
C THR A 109 -20.49 -16.66 2.41
N ILE A 110 -21.34 -17.58 1.98
CA ILE A 110 -21.07 -18.55 0.91
C ILE A 110 -22.10 -18.43 -0.20
N LEU A 111 -21.71 -18.83 -1.40
CA LEU A 111 -22.63 -19.03 -2.53
C LEU A 111 -22.75 -20.53 -2.80
N VAL A 112 -23.95 -21.08 -2.64
CA VAL A 112 -24.23 -22.48 -2.99
C VAL A 112 -24.32 -22.59 -4.51
N GLU A 113 -23.44 -23.38 -5.13
CA GLU A 113 -23.42 -23.56 -6.59
C GLU A 113 -24.11 -24.85 -7.03
N ASN A 114 -23.95 -25.92 -6.24
CA ASN A 114 -24.57 -27.22 -6.48
C ASN A 114 -25.04 -27.83 -5.16
N GLY A 115 -26.02 -28.73 -5.25
CA GLY A 115 -26.62 -29.39 -4.09
C GLY A 115 -27.50 -28.46 -3.26
N THR A 116 -27.99 -28.98 -2.14
CA THR A 116 -28.76 -28.20 -1.16
C THR A 116 -28.03 -28.28 0.18
N LEU A 117 -27.69 -27.13 0.75
CA LEU A 117 -27.05 -27.05 2.07
C LEU A 117 -28.14 -27.08 3.13
N GLU A 118 -27.98 -27.94 4.13
CA GLU A 118 -28.92 -28.10 5.23
C GLU A 118 -28.28 -27.79 6.60
N LEU A 119 -29.13 -27.46 7.57
CA LEU A 119 -28.67 -27.21 8.93
C LEU A 119 -28.16 -28.50 9.56
N GLY A 120 -26.95 -28.47 10.14
CA GLY A 120 -26.28 -29.62 10.72
C GLY A 120 -25.25 -30.29 9.80
N ASP A 121 -25.22 -29.93 8.51
CA ASP A 121 -24.24 -30.46 7.56
C ASP A 121 -22.80 -30.20 8.01
N VAL A 122 -21.94 -31.19 7.80
CA VAL A 122 -20.49 -31.04 8.02
C VAL A 122 -19.89 -30.39 6.78
N MET A 123 -19.32 -29.21 6.97
CA MET A 123 -18.75 -28.42 5.89
C MET A 123 -17.24 -28.32 6.04
N LEU A 124 -16.54 -28.45 4.91
CA LEU A 124 -15.11 -28.20 4.76
C LEU A 124 -14.93 -27.03 3.79
N ALA A 125 -14.30 -25.94 4.24
CA ALA A 125 -13.99 -24.76 3.43
C ALA A 125 -12.50 -24.42 3.58
N GLY A 126 -11.73 -24.55 2.49
CA GLY A 126 -10.27 -24.37 2.54
C GLY A 126 -9.61 -25.33 3.54
N SER A 127 -8.91 -24.77 4.53
CA SER A 127 -8.28 -25.50 5.66
C SER A 127 -9.15 -25.56 6.92
N TYR A 128 -10.40 -25.08 6.86
CA TYR A 128 -11.31 -25.00 7.99
C TYR A 128 -12.50 -25.94 7.83
N TYR A 129 -13.02 -26.44 8.95
CA TYR A 129 -14.15 -27.35 8.96
C TYR A 129 -15.09 -27.07 10.13
N GLY A 130 -16.33 -27.53 10.03
CA GLY A 130 -17.29 -27.40 11.11
C GLY A 130 -18.70 -27.83 10.70
N HIS A 131 -19.60 -27.88 11.68
CA HIS A 131 -21.00 -28.17 11.43
C HIS A 131 -21.77 -26.86 11.25
N VAL A 132 -22.69 -26.82 10.28
CA VAL A 132 -23.57 -25.67 10.08
C VAL A 132 -24.56 -25.55 11.26
N LYS A 133 -24.30 -24.62 12.18
CA LYS A 133 -25.11 -24.41 13.39
C LYS A 133 -26.34 -23.53 13.12
N ALA A 134 -26.20 -22.59 12.20
CA ALA A 134 -27.28 -21.71 11.76
C ALA A 134 -26.97 -21.14 10.37
N MET A 135 -28.04 -20.83 9.64
CA MET A 135 -27.98 -20.22 8.32
C MET A 135 -28.92 -19.02 8.26
N TYR A 136 -28.51 -17.97 7.57
CA TYR A 136 -29.29 -16.76 7.34
C TYR A 136 -29.23 -16.37 5.87
N ASN A 137 -30.33 -15.85 5.34
CA ASN A 137 -30.37 -15.31 3.98
C ASN A 137 -29.87 -13.85 3.92
N GLU A 138 -29.88 -13.26 2.72
CA GLU A 138 -29.42 -11.89 2.45
C GLU A 138 -30.19 -10.80 3.23
N ARG A 139 -31.38 -11.15 3.75
CA ARG A 139 -32.23 -10.26 4.57
C ARG A 139 -32.06 -10.52 6.08
N GLY A 140 -31.11 -11.36 6.47
CA GLY A 140 -30.86 -11.73 7.87
C GLY A 140 -31.94 -12.64 8.48
N LYS A 141 -32.81 -13.24 7.66
CA LYS A 141 -33.81 -14.21 8.14
C LYS A 141 -33.18 -15.58 8.25
N LYS A 142 -33.46 -16.29 9.33
CA LYS A 142 -32.99 -17.66 9.55
C LYS A 142 -33.63 -18.60 8.53
N ILE A 143 -32.82 -19.47 7.94
CA ILE A 143 -33.24 -20.49 6.97
C ILE A 143 -32.71 -21.87 7.40
N GLU A 144 -33.37 -22.94 6.95
CA GLU A 144 -32.98 -24.32 7.26
C GLU A 144 -32.36 -25.06 6.06
N LYS A 145 -32.66 -24.59 4.84
CA LYS A 145 -32.15 -25.15 3.59
C LYS A 145 -31.76 -24.03 2.63
N ALA A 146 -30.73 -24.28 1.83
CA ALA A 146 -30.27 -23.36 0.80
C ALA A 146 -29.99 -24.12 -0.50
N SER A 147 -30.76 -23.79 -1.54
CA SER A 147 -30.65 -24.38 -2.88
C SER A 147 -29.53 -23.72 -3.68
N PRO A 148 -29.17 -24.28 -4.86
CA PRO A 148 -28.21 -23.65 -5.76
C PRO A 148 -28.57 -22.19 -6.10
N ALA A 149 -27.56 -21.38 -6.39
CA ALA A 149 -27.62 -19.94 -6.64
C ALA A 149 -28.10 -19.09 -5.45
N THR A 150 -28.08 -19.63 -4.23
CA THR A 150 -28.48 -18.89 -3.02
C THR A 150 -27.26 -18.46 -2.22
N PRO A 151 -27.06 -17.15 -1.96
CA PRO A 151 -26.07 -16.69 -1.00
C PRO A 151 -26.58 -16.92 0.43
N VAL A 152 -25.73 -17.47 1.28
CA VAL A 152 -26.08 -17.81 2.67
C VAL A 152 -24.98 -17.41 3.61
N LEU A 153 -25.38 -16.79 4.72
CA LEU A 153 -24.50 -16.53 5.83
C LEU A 153 -24.59 -17.70 6.82
N ILE A 154 -23.48 -18.39 7.01
CA ILE A 154 -23.38 -19.58 7.86
C ILE A 154 -22.60 -19.30 9.14
N LEU A 155 -22.94 -20.05 10.19
CA LEU A 155 -22.22 -20.10 11.46
C LEU A 155 -21.76 -21.53 11.74
N GLY A 156 -20.52 -21.71 12.17
CA GLY A 156 -20.06 -23.00 12.73
C GLY A 156 -18.70 -23.51 12.27
N LEU A 157 -18.05 -22.83 11.33
CA LEU A 157 -16.65 -23.10 11.00
C LEU A 157 -15.73 -22.76 12.18
N ASN A 158 -14.63 -23.50 12.29
CA ASN A 158 -13.62 -23.32 13.33
C ASN A 158 -12.58 -22.22 13.04
N GLY A 159 -12.70 -21.53 11.90
CA GLY A 159 -11.84 -20.43 11.48
C GLY A 159 -12.47 -19.60 10.37
N ALA A 160 -11.78 -18.54 9.96
CA ALA A 160 -12.20 -17.68 8.85
C ALA A 160 -11.67 -18.27 7.53
N ALA A 161 -12.56 -18.85 6.73
CA ALA A 161 -12.23 -19.31 5.38
C ALA A 161 -11.94 -18.13 4.44
N GLN A 162 -11.03 -18.31 3.50
CA GLN A 162 -10.60 -17.23 2.61
C GLN A 162 -11.63 -16.96 1.52
N ALA A 163 -11.69 -15.72 1.06
CA ALA A 163 -12.52 -15.38 -0.09
C ALA A 163 -12.06 -16.17 -1.33
N GLY A 164 -13.01 -16.81 -2.02
CA GLY A 164 -12.72 -17.69 -3.16
C GLY A 164 -12.40 -19.15 -2.80
N ASP A 165 -12.28 -19.51 -1.51
CA ASP A 165 -12.16 -20.91 -1.11
C ASP A 165 -13.40 -21.70 -1.55
N ARG A 166 -13.17 -22.89 -2.08
CA ARG A 166 -14.26 -23.84 -2.34
C ARG A 166 -14.66 -24.53 -1.05
N PHE A 167 -15.98 -24.65 -0.84
CA PHE A 167 -16.52 -25.49 0.20
C PHE A 167 -17.20 -26.73 -0.35
N ASN A 168 -17.16 -27.81 0.44
CA ASN A 168 -17.91 -29.03 0.18
C ASN A 168 -18.54 -29.52 1.48
N VAL A 169 -19.77 -30.02 1.37
CA VAL A 169 -20.39 -30.83 2.43
C VAL A 169 -19.80 -32.23 2.41
N MET A 170 -19.39 -32.69 3.58
CA MET A 170 -18.75 -33.98 3.81
C MET A 170 -19.72 -34.91 4.55
N GLU A 171 -19.60 -36.23 4.34
CA GLU A 171 -20.44 -37.21 5.03
C GLU A 171 -20.03 -37.43 6.49
N SER A 172 -18.76 -37.15 6.83
CA SER A 172 -18.17 -37.46 8.13
C SER A 172 -17.31 -36.32 8.66
N ASP A 173 -17.52 -35.95 9.93
CA ASP A 173 -16.69 -34.98 10.67
C ASP A 173 -15.22 -35.42 10.74
N LYS A 174 -14.98 -36.72 10.90
CA LYS A 174 -13.62 -37.25 11.00
C LYS A 174 -12.83 -37.02 9.71
N GLU A 175 -13.47 -37.27 8.56
CA GLU A 175 -12.85 -37.08 7.26
C GLU A 175 -12.59 -35.59 6.97
N ALA A 176 -13.58 -34.74 7.26
CA ALA A 176 -13.42 -33.29 7.12
C ALA A 176 -12.23 -32.77 7.94
N ARG A 177 -12.10 -33.23 9.20
CA ARG A 177 -11.00 -32.88 10.09
C ARG A 177 -9.64 -33.35 9.59
N GLU A 178 -9.53 -34.59 9.10
CA GLU A 178 -8.27 -35.13 8.57
C GLU A 178 -7.81 -34.34 7.34
N ILE A 179 -8.73 -34.01 6.43
CA ILE A 179 -8.41 -33.22 5.23
C ILE A 179 -8.01 -31.78 5.62
N ALA A 180 -8.75 -31.14 6.52
CA ALA A 180 -8.46 -29.80 7.00
C ALA A 180 -7.06 -29.70 7.63
N ASN A 181 -6.73 -30.61 8.56
CA ASN A 181 -5.42 -30.65 9.21
C ASN A 181 -4.28 -30.87 8.19
N LYS A 182 -4.51 -31.73 7.18
CA LYS A 182 -3.52 -31.98 6.13
C LYS A 182 -3.30 -30.73 5.26
N ARG A 183 -4.36 -30.00 4.93
CA ARG A 183 -4.27 -28.73 4.18
C ARG A 183 -3.56 -27.65 5.00
N GLU A 184 -3.88 -27.52 6.28
CA GLU A 184 -3.22 -26.60 7.20
C GLU A 184 -1.72 -26.89 7.31
N GLN A 185 -1.34 -28.17 7.42
CA GLN A 185 0.07 -28.56 7.44
C GLN A 185 0.79 -28.19 6.13
N LEU A 186 0.19 -28.50 4.97
CA LEU A 186 0.75 -28.17 3.67
C LEU A 186 0.90 -26.65 3.49
N GLN A 187 -0.08 -25.88 3.95
CA GLN A 187 -0.04 -24.42 3.89
C GLN A 187 1.11 -23.87 4.75
N ARG A 188 1.27 -24.37 5.99
CA ARG A 188 2.41 -24.01 6.84
C ARG A 188 3.76 -24.36 6.23
N GLU A 189 3.87 -25.53 5.60
CA GLU A 189 5.10 -25.93 4.91
C GLU A 189 5.40 -25.04 3.69
N GLN A 190 4.37 -24.61 2.96
CA GLN A 190 4.51 -23.66 1.86
C GLN A 190 4.94 -22.28 2.36
N ASP A 191 4.29 -21.76 3.40
CA ASP A 191 4.61 -20.46 4.00
C ASP A 191 6.06 -20.42 4.52
N GLN A 192 6.53 -21.53 5.13
CA GLN A 192 7.93 -21.66 5.54
C GLN A 192 8.91 -21.70 4.36
N ARG A 193 8.50 -22.23 3.20
CA ARG A 193 9.34 -22.27 1.99
C ARG A 193 9.35 -20.95 1.23
N THR A 194 8.25 -20.20 1.26
CA THR A 194 8.14 -18.87 0.63
C THR A 194 8.71 -17.76 1.50
N GLN A 195 8.88 -17.98 2.81
CA GLN A 195 9.81 -17.20 3.62
C GLN A 195 11.22 -17.40 3.07
N LYS A 196 11.62 -16.51 2.16
CA LYS A 196 13.00 -16.39 1.72
C LYS A 196 13.84 -16.21 2.97
N HIS A 197 14.63 -17.23 3.32
CA HIS A 197 15.70 -17.04 4.27
C HIS A 197 16.57 -15.90 3.74
N ILE A 198 16.61 -14.79 4.48
CA ILE A 198 17.50 -13.69 4.19
C ILE A 198 18.90 -14.31 4.11
N THR A 199 19.49 -14.28 2.92
CA THR A 199 20.80 -14.89 2.70
C THR A 199 21.86 -14.07 3.44
N LEU A 200 22.97 -14.70 3.82
CA LEU A 200 24.11 -13.97 4.41
C LEU A 200 24.59 -12.83 3.50
N ASP A 201 24.45 -12.99 2.18
CA ASP A 201 24.77 -11.96 1.19
C ASP A 201 23.76 -10.80 1.20
N GLU A 202 22.46 -11.08 1.35
CA GLU A 202 21.45 -10.03 1.55
C GLU A 202 21.64 -9.30 2.88
N ILE A 203 21.96 -10.02 3.96
CA ILE A 203 22.29 -9.42 5.26
C ILE A 203 23.55 -8.55 5.10
N GLY A 204 24.59 -9.03 4.42
CA GLY A 204 25.81 -8.28 4.13
C GLY A 204 25.55 -7.02 3.31
N ARG A 205 24.68 -7.11 2.29
CA ARG A 205 24.27 -5.96 1.46
C ARG A 205 23.46 -4.94 2.28
N ARG A 206 22.53 -5.41 3.13
CA ARG A 206 21.71 -4.57 4.01
C ARG A 206 22.57 -3.86 5.08
N ILE A 207 23.53 -4.57 5.68
CA ILE A 207 24.50 -4.00 6.63
C ILE A 207 25.40 -2.98 5.93
N ALA A 208 25.84 -3.25 4.69
CA ALA A 208 26.68 -2.33 3.92
C ALA A 208 25.95 -1.04 3.52
N ILE A 209 24.63 -1.08 3.34
CA ILE A 209 23.79 0.10 3.06
C ILE A 209 23.65 1.01 4.30
N GLY A 210 23.89 0.49 5.51
CA GLY A 210 23.99 1.27 6.76
C GLY A 210 22.68 1.86 7.29
N ASN A 211 21.69 2.09 6.42
CA ASN A 211 20.42 2.78 6.70
C ASN A 211 19.17 1.93 6.41
N PHE A 212 19.28 0.60 6.43
CA PHE A 212 18.14 -0.28 6.21
C PHE A 212 17.25 -0.35 7.47
N GLN A 213 15.96 -0.05 7.32
CA GLN A 213 14.99 -0.09 8.41
C GLN A 213 13.84 -1.04 8.09
N GLU A 214 13.26 -1.62 9.14
CA GLU A 214 12.09 -2.50 9.02
C GLU A 214 10.90 -1.86 9.74
N LEU A 215 9.77 -1.80 9.06
CA LEU A 215 8.50 -1.37 9.64
C LEU A 215 7.60 -2.59 9.79
N ASN A 216 7.48 -3.05 11.03
CA ASN A 216 6.64 -4.18 11.37
C ASN A 216 5.21 -3.73 11.64
N ILE A 217 4.24 -4.41 11.01
CA ILE A 217 2.82 -4.07 11.10
C ILE A 217 2.00 -5.32 11.42
N ILE A 218 1.05 -5.18 12.34
CA ILE A 218 -0.02 -6.15 12.60
C ILE A 218 -1.31 -5.57 12.04
N VAL A 219 -2.00 -6.32 11.17
CA VAL A 219 -3.24 -5.88 10.53
C VAL A 219 -4.42 -6.66 11.10
N LYS A 220 -5.41 -5.94 11.62
CA LYS A 220 -6.71 -6.50 12.02
C LYS A 220 -7.82 -5.86 11.22
N GLY A 221 -8.80 -6.65 10.80
CA GLY A 221 -9.94 -6.14 10.05
C GLY A 221 -11.23 -6.87 10.37
N ASP A 222 -12.34 -6.33 9.89
CA ASP A 222 -13.68 -6.88 10.09
C ASP A 222 -13.96 -8.08 9.17
N VAL A 223 -13.52 -7.99 7.92
CA VAL A 223 -13.61 -9.02 6.88
C VAL A 223 -12.22 -9.47 6.42
N ASP A 224 -12.09 -10.75 6.04
CA ASP A 224 -10.83 -11.33 5.55
C ASP A 224 -10.33 -10.63 4.26
N GLY A 225 -11.21 -10.39 3.29
CA GLY A 225 -10.83 -9.80 2.00
C GLY A 225 -10.28 -8.38 2.10
N SER A 226 -10.77 -7.55 3.02
CA SER A 226 -10.22 -6.20 3.24
C SER A 226 -8.86 -6.23 3.91
N ILE A 227 -8.62 -7.20 4.81
CA ILE A 227 -7.31 -7.40 5.43
C ILE A 227 -6.28 -7.80 4.38
N GLU A 228 -6.65 -8.71 3.48
CA GLU A 228 -5.75 -9.15 2.41
C GLU A 228 -5.41 -8.01 1.44
N ALA A 229 -6.43 -7.28 0.96
CA ALA A 229 -6.22 -6.13 0.08
C ALA A 229 -5.36 -5.03 0.74
N LEU A 230 -5.63 -4.69 2.01
CA LEU A 230 -4.84 -3.72 2.75
C LEU A 230 -3.41 -4.21 2.96
N SER A 231 -3.24 -5.48 3.32
CA SER A 231 -1.93 -6.09 3.55
C SER A 231 -1.05 -6.03 2.30
N ASP A 232 -1.59 -6.43 1.16
CA ASP A 232 -0.87 -6.41 -0.11
C ASP A 232 -0.49 -4.99 -0.54
N SER A 233 -1.39 -4.02 -0.33
CA SER A 233 -1.11 -2.61 -0.58
C SER A 233 0.00 -2.06 0.32
N LEU A 234 0.03 -2.44 1.61
CA LEU A 234 1.08 -2.01 2.54
C LEU A 234 2.43 -2.64 2.20
N ILE A 235 2.48 -3.92 1.83
CA ILE A 235 3.73 -4.58 1.42
C ILE A 235 4.32 -3.91 0.18
N LYS A 236 3.48 -3.50 -0.79
CA LYS A 236 3.88 -2.78 -2.00
C LYS A 236 4.51 -1.40 -1.74
N LEU A 237 4.36 -0.83 -0.53
CA LEU A 237 5.04 0.41 -0.15
C LEU A 237 6.53 0.20 0.16
N SER A 238 6.99 -1.04 0.33
CA SER A 238 8.38 -1.35 0.65
C SER A 238 9.36 -0.77 -0.39
N THR A 239 10.46 -0.21 0.09
CA THR A 239 11.55 0.34 -0.72
C THR A 239 12.88 -0.34 -0.40
N GLU A 240 13.95 0.05 -1.08
CA GLU A 240 15.30 -0.46 -0.78
C GLU A 240 15.81 -0.03 0.60
N GLU A 241 15.30 1.08 1.14
CA GLU A 241 15.71 1.65 2.43
C GLU A 241 14.79 1.21 3.57
N ILE A 242 13.48 1.02 3.32
CA ILE A 242 12.50 0.61 4.33
C ILE A 242 11.71 -0.60 3.84
N GLN A 243 11.81 -1.72 4.57
CA GLN A 243 11.00 -2.91 4.30
C GLN A 243 9.77 -2.94 5.22
N VAL A 244 8.58 -3.01 4.62
CA VAL A 244 7.32 -3.18 5.36
C VAL A 244 7.02 -4.66 5.52
N ASN A 245 6.92 -5.11 6.77
CA ASN A 245 6.67 -6.51 7.13
C ASN A 245 5.33 -6.65 7.84
N ILE A 246 4.47 -7.54 7.33
CA ILE A 246 3.22 -7.89 8.00
C ILE A 246 3.46 -9.13 8.85
N ILE A 247 3.54 -8.93 10.16
CA ILE A 247 3.86 -10.00 11.12
C ILE A 247 2.65 -10.89 11.35
N HIS A 248 1.48 -10.28 11.45
CA HIS A 248 0.25 -10.99 11.70
C HIS A 248 -0.92 -10.27 11.05
N LYS A 249 -1.76 -11.04 10.35
CA LYS A 249 -3.02 -10.59 9.78
C LYS A 249 -4.15 -11.48 10.30
N ALA A 250 -5.23 -10.90 10.81
CA ALA A 250 -6.34 -11.68 11.36
C ALA A 250 -7.65 -10.90 11.46
N VAL A 251 -8.75 -11.63 11.33
CA VAL A 251 -10.11 -11.10 11.39
C VAL A 251 -10.58 -10.92 12.83
N GLY A 252 -11.24 -9.80 13.11
CA GLY A 252 -11.92 -9.50 14.36
C GLY A 252 -11.32 -8.35 15.17
N GLU A 253 -11.86 -8.15 16.37
CA GLU A 253 -11.38 -7.11 17.29
C GLU A 253 -9.91 -7.32 17.70
N ILE A 254 -9.23 -6.22 18.03
CA ILE A 254 -7.86 -6.26 18.55
C ILE A 254 -7.90 -6.73 20.00
N LYS A 255 -7.15 -7.79 20.32
CA LYS A 255 -7.09 -8.44 21.63
C LYS A 255 -5.73 -8.25 22.30
N ASP A 256 -5.66 -8.57 23.59
CA ASP A 256 -4.45 -8.46 24.40
C ASP A 256 -3.26 -9.24 23.81
N ALA A 257 -3.54 -10.40 23.19
CA ALA A 257 -2.53 -11.21 22.51
C ALA A 257 -1.86 -10.47 21.33
N ASP A 258 -2.62 -9.63 20.63
CA ASP A 258 -2.09 -8.83 19.51
C ASP A 258 -1.19 -7.70 20.02
N ILE A 259 -1.54 -7.10 21.16
CA ILE A 259 -0.71 -6.08 21.82
C ILE A 259 0.61 -6.70 22.29
N MET A 260 0.57 -7.89 22.89
CA MET A 260 1.77 -8.59 23.34
C MET A 260 2.67 -8.99 22.17
N LEU A 261 2.07 -9.41 21.04
CA LEU A 261 2.83 -9.70 19.83
C LEU A 261 3.49 -8.42 19.30
N ALA A 262 2.75 -7.32 19.22
CA ALA A 262 3.27 -6.02 18.80
C ALA A 262 4.45 -5.56 19.66
N ALA A 263 4.34 -5.69 20.98
CA ALA A 263 5.41 -5.34 21.92
C ALA A 263 6.64 -6.22 21.76
N ALA A 264 6.47 -7.52 21.52
CA ALA A 264 7.59 -8.44 21.31
C ALA A 264 8.34 -8.19 19.99
N SER A 265 7.66 -7.67 18.97
CA SER A 265 8.21 -7.49 17.63
C SER A 265 8.43 -6.03 17.19
N ASN A 266 8.25 -5.06 18.10
CA ASN A 266 8.24 -3.63 17.80
C ASN A 266 7.35 -3.30 16.58
N ALA A 267 6.11 -3.78 16.59
CA ALA A 267 5.16 -3.55 15.51
C ALA A 267 4.08 -2.53 15.88
N ILE A 268 3.60 -1.79 14.88
CA ILE A 268 2.39 -0.98 15.00
C ILE A 268 1.15 -1.82 14.68
N ILE A 269 0.01 -1.48 15.27
CA ILE A 269 -1.25 -2.18 14.99
C ILE A 269 -2.15 -1.30 14.13
N VAL A 270 -2.54 -1.82 12.97
CA VAL A 270 -3.48 -1.20 12.05
C VAL A 270 -4.81 -1.95 12.11
N GLY A 271 -5.85 -1.29 12.59
CA GLY A 271 -7.22 -1.81 12.66
C GLY A 271 -8.11 -1.21 11.57
N PHE A 272 -8.59 -2.03 10.64
CA PHE A 272 -9.54 -1.64 9.60
C PHE A 272 -10.98 -2.00 10.01
N GLN A 273 -11.82 -0.98 10.21
CA GLN A 273 -13.23 -1.14 10.63
C GLN A 273 -13.44 -1.96 11.92
N VAL A 274 -12.37 -2.15 12.71
CA VAL A 274 -12.38 -2.84 14.00
C VAL A 274 -11.98 -1.90 15.13
N ARG A 275 -12.30 -2.29 16.35
CA ARG A 275 -11.92 -1.56 17.57
C ARG A 275 -11.18 -2.50 18.53
N PRO A 276 -10.24 -1.98 19.34
CA PRO A 276 -9.64 -2.76 20.40
C PRO A 276 -10.62 -3.04 21.53
N SER A 277 -10.44 -4.17 22.20
CA SER A 277 -11.14 -4.46 23.46
C SER A 277 -10.72 -3.46 24.55
N LEU A 278 -11.53 -3.35 25.62
CA LEU A 278 -11.23 -2.47 26.75
C LEU A 278 -9.92 -2.87 27.46
N SER A 279 -9.63 -4.17 27.54
CA SER A 279 -8.37 -4.68 28.10
C SER A 279 -7.19 -4.36 27.19
N ALA A 280 -7.35 -4.57 25.88
CA ALA A 280 -6.29 -4.33 24.90
C ALA A 280 -5.90 -2.85 24.84
N ARG A 281 -6.87 -1.93 24.91
CA ARG A 281 -6.58 -0.49 24.95
C ARG A 281 -5.73 -0.11 26.16
N LYS A 282 -6.08 -0.59 27.36
CA LYS A 282 -5.32 -0.30 28.58
C LYS A 282 -3.92 -0.90 28.52
N LEU A 283 -3.79 -2.09 27.93
CA LEU A 283 -2.50 -2.74 27.77
C LEU A 283 -1.62 -1.99 26.76
N ALA A 284 -2.20 -1.50 25.66
CA ALA A 284 -1.48 -0.72 24.65
C ALA A 284 -0.96 0.60 25.22
N GLU A 285 -1.74 1.29 26.06
CA GLU A 285 -1.27 2.50 26.77
C GLU A 285 -0.12 2.20 27.73
N LYS A 286 -0.13 1.03 28.38
CA LYS A 286 0.90 0.61 29.33
C LYS A 286 2.20 0.20 28.64
N GLU A 287 2.10 -0.53 27.54
CA GLU A 287 3.24 -1.02 26.76
C GLU A 287 3.67 -0.04 25.65
N GLU A 288 3.05 1.15 25.60
CA GLU A 288 3.31 2.23 24.64
C GLU A 288 3.20 1.78 23.16
N ILE A 289 2.24 0.89 22.87
CA ILE A 289 1.98 0.37 21.52
C ILE A 289 1.01 1.28 20.76
N ASP A 290 1.41 1.72 19.57
CA ASP A 290 0.56 2.54 18.70
C ASP A 290 -0.51 1.68 18.00
N ILE A 291 -1.77 2.10 18.16
CA ILE A 291 -2.94 1.49 17.51
C ILE A 291 -3.59 2.56 16.63
N ARG A 292 -3.54 2.35 15.32
CA ARG A 292 -4.18 3.20 14.33
C ARG A 292 -5.43 2.53 13.77
N LEU A 293 -6.53 3.28 13.75
CA LEU A 293 -7.85 2.76 13.38
C LEU A 293 -8.38 3.51 12.17
N TYR A 294 -8.74 2.78 11.13
CA TYR A 294 -9.15 3.33 9.85
C TYR A 294 -10.49 2.76 9.40
N SER A 295 -11.23 3.55 8.64
CA SER A 295 -12.44 3.11 7.92
C SER A 295 -12.27 3.17 6.40
N VAL A 296 -11.18 3.78 5.92
CA VAL A 296 -10.85 3.91 4.50
C VAL A 296 -9.44 3.40 4.27
N ILE A 297 -9.28 2.52 3.28
CA ILE A 297 -8.00 1.86 2.98
C ILE A 297 -6.93 2.89 2.57
N TYR A 298 -7.32 3.90 1.78
CA TYR A 298 -6.40 4.93 1.31
C TYR A 298 -5.79 5.76 2.46
N ASP A 299 -6.60 6.11 3.47
CA ASP A 299 -6.12 6.84 4.65
C ASP A 299 -5.05 6.03 5.40
N ALA A 300 -5.25 4.72 5.54
CA ALA A 300 -4.27 3.83 6.17
C ALA A 300 -2.95 3.75 5.37
N ILE A 301 -3.05 3.68 4.04
CA ILE A 301 -1.88 3.64 3.15
C ILE A 301 -1.11 4.96 3.22
N GLU A 302 -1.80 6.10 3.16
CA GLU A 302 -1.18 7.43 3.22
C GLU A 302 -0.47 7.67 4.56
N GLU A 303 -1.09 7.30 5.68
CA GLU A 303 -0.50 7.50 7.00
C GLU A 303 0.73 6.60 7.23
N VAL A 304 0.68 5.34 6.78
CA VAL A 304 1.86 4.45 6.81
C VAL A 304 2.96 4.99 5.90
N LYS A 305 2.61 5.48 4.70
CA LYS A 305 3.58 6.11 3.80
C LYS A 305 4.23 7.34 4.46
N ALA A 306 3.45 8.20 5.12
CA ALA A 306 3.96 9.36 5.83
C ALA A 306 4.87 8.96 7.02
N ALA A 307 4.53 7.89 7.74
CA ALA A 307 5.39 7.35 8.79
C ALA A 307 6.73 6.84 8.22
N MET A 308 6.69 6.17 7.06
CA MET A 308 7.90 5.74 6.36
C MET A 308 8.75 6.94 5.90
N GLU A 309 8.15 8.04 5.43
CA GLU A 309 8.89 9.27 5.10
C GLU A 309 9.59 9.85 6.33
N GLY A 310 8.97 9.81 7.50
CA GLY A 310 9.58 10.23 8.77
C GLY A 310 10.75 9.34 9.22
N MET A 311 10.81 8.10 8.74
CA MET A 311 11.91 7.15 9.02
C MET A 311 13.11 7.36 8.09
N LEU A 312 12.93 8.04 6.95
CA LEU A 312 13.99 8.30 6.00
C LEU A 312 14.99 9.33 6.54
N SER A 313 16.28 9.04 6.36
CA SER A 313 17.32 10.02 6.64
C SER A 313 17.21 11.20 5.66
N PRO A 314 17.35 12.45 6.12
CA PRO A 314 17.29 13.60 5.24
C PRO A 314 18.42 13.55 4.20
N GLU A 315 18.12 14.01 2.98
CA GLU A 315 19.11 14.17 1.92
C GLU A 315 19.86 15.48 2.13
N ILE A 316 21.19 15.42 2.17
CA ILE A 316 22.02 16.62 2.27
C ILE A 316 22.13 17.23 0.88
N LYS A 317 21.52 18.40 0.68
CA LYS A 317 21.68 19.19 -0.54
C LYS A 317 22.58 20.38 -0.29
N GLU A 318 23.44 20.66 -1.24
CA GLU A 318 24.30 21.84 -1.22
C GLU A 318 23.58 23.00 -1.89
N GLU A 319 23.36 24.08 -1.16
CA GLU A 319 22.87 25.34 -1.70
C GLU A 319 24.02 26.36 -1.78
N ILE A 320 24.23 26.92 -2.97
CA ILE A 320 25.25 27.96 -3.19
C ILE A 320 24.69 29.29 -2.68
N ILE A 321 25.40 29.91 -1.73
CA ILE A 321 24.96 31.12 -1.04
C ILE A 321 25.65 32.36 -1.60
N ALA A 322 26.89 32.20 -2.08
CA ALA A 322 27.66 33.32 -2.61
C ALA A 322 28.73 32.88 -3.60
N THR A 323 29.00 33.75 -4.56
CA THR A 323 30.11 33.62 -5.51
C THR A 323 31.02 34.82 -5.37
N VAL A 324 32.31 34.56 -5.20
CA VAL A 324 33.33 35.57 -4.87
C VAL A 324 34.50 35.44 -5.84
N GLU A 325 34.90 36.53 -6.47
CA GLU A 325 36.03 36.52 -7.42
C GLU A 325 37.29 37.09 -6.77
N ILE A 326 38.42 36.41 -6.97
CA ILE A 326 39.71 36.85 -6.46
C ILE A 326 40.35 37.82 -7.45
N ARG A 327 40.65 39.04 -6.97
CA ARG A 327 41.25 40.11 -7.78
C ARG A 327 42.71 40.35 -7.47
N GLU A 328 43.09 40.23 -6.21
CA GLU A 328 44.45 40.49 -5.76
C GLU A 328 44.89 39.47 -4.72
N ILE A 329 46.19 39.25 -4.58
CA ILE A 329 46.75 38.29 -3.63
C ILE A 329 47.86 38.95 -2.82
N PHE A 330 47.76 38.81 -1.51
CA PHE A 330 48.71 39.30 -0.53
C PHE A 330 49.35 38.11 0.20
N LYS A 331 50.68 38.11 0.31
CA LYS A 331 51.40 37.10 1.10
C LYS A 331 51.83 37.71 2.42
N ILE A 332 51.32 37.18 3.53
CA ILE A 332 51.61 37.67 4.89
C ILE A 332 52.37 36.59 5.66
N THR A 333 53.56 36.94 6.16
CA THR A 333 54.56 36.05 6.77
C THR A 333 54.10 35.27 8.02
N LYS A 334 52.88 35.52 8.54
CA LYS A 334 52.28 34.85 9.71
C LYS A 334 50.87 34.28 9.50
N VAL A 335 50.18 34.65 8.41
CA VAL A 335 48.77 34.30 8.16
C VAL A 335 48.61 33.45 6.89
N GLY A 336 49.62 33.42 6.02
CA GLY A 336 49.58 32.71 4.74
C GLY A 336 49.16 33.62 3.59
N THR A 337 48.60 33.02 2.54
CA THR A 337 48.08 33.74 1.38
C THR A 337 46.70 34.32 1.70
N VAL A 338 46.52 35.63 1.56
CA VAL A 338 45.23 36.33 1.71
C VAL A 338 44.80 36.82 0.34
N ALA A 339 43.59 36.45 -0.07
CA ALA A 339 43.00 36.88 -1.32
C ALA A 339 42.16 38.15 -1.09
N GLY A 340 42.44 39.20 -1.84
CA GLY A 340 41.58 40.37 -1.99
C GLY A 340 40.52 40.06 -3.04
N CYS A 341 39.26 40.04 -2.61
CA CYS A 341 38.16 39.49 -3.38
C CYS A 341 36.96 40.45 -3.43
N MET A 342 36.12 40.24 -4.44
CA MET A 342 34.86 40.94 -4.61
C MET A 342 33.71 39.92 -4.62
N VAL A 343 32.71 40.13 -3.77
CA VAL A 343 31.50 39.30 -3.80
C VAL A 343 30.68 39.68 -5.04
N LYS A 344 30.55 38.74 -5.99
CA LYS A 344 29.79 38.92 -7.24
C LYS A 344 28.30 38.71 -7.03
N GLU A 345 27.96 37.67 -6.27
CA GLU A 345 26.57 37.27 -6.03
C GLU A 345 26.43 36.74 -4.60
N GLY A 346 25.27 36.98 -3.99
CA GLY A 346 24.94 36.44 -2.67
C GLY A 346 25.66 37.10 -1.49
N LYS A 347 25.86 36.34 -0.42
CA LYS A 347 26.43 36.81 0.85
C LYS A 347 27.32 35.76 1.49
N ILE A 348 28.61 36.06 1.66
CA ILE A 348 29.56 35.11 2.23
C ILE A 348 29.63 35.26 3.75
N ASN A 349 29.55 34.15 4.48
CA ASN A 349 29.71 34.10 5.93
C ASN A 349 31.06 33.50 6.31
N ARG A 350 31.58 33.91 7.47
CA ARG A 350 32.86 33.40 8.00
C ARG A 350 32.87 31.88 8.22
N ASN A 351 31.71 31.26 8.45
CA ASN A 351 31.58 29.83 8.75
C ASN A 351 31.11 29.01 7.53
N SER A 352 31.10 29.59 6.32
CA SER A 352 30.68 28.87 5.13
C SER A 352 31.76 27.88 4.65
N ARG A 353 31.34 26.72 4.14
CA ARG A 353 32.19 25.87 3.30
C ARG A 353 32.35 26.52 1.93
N ILE A 354 33.50 26.32 1.31
CA ILE A 354 33.86 26.97 0.07
C ILE A 354 34.51 26.00 -0.92
N ARG A 355 34.32 26.28 -2.20
CA ARG A 355 35.03 25.67 -3.32
C ARG A 355 35.80 26.71 -4.09
N VAL A 356 37.05 26.43 -4.38
CA VAL A 356 37.87 27.23 -5.28
C VAL A 356 37.76 26.63 -6.67
N ILE A 357 37.34 27.45 -7.64
CA ILE A 357 37.10 27.08 -9.02
C ILE A 357 38.03 27.88 -9.92
N ARG A 358 38.81 27.18 -10.75
CA ARG A 358 39.72 27.75 -11.73
C ARG A 358 39.35 27.20 -13.10
N ASP A 359 39.05 28.09 -14.05
CA ASP A 359 38.65 27.73 -15.42
C ASP A 359 37.48 26.72 -15.48
N GLY A 360 36.57 26.78 -14.50
CA GLY A 360 35.41 25.88 -14.40
C GLY A 360 35.67 24.54 -13.71
N ILE A 361 36.87 24.30 -13.17
CA ILE A 361 37.24 23.07 -12.46
C ILE A 361 37.44 23.37 -10.97
N VAL A 362 36.89 22.53 -10.09
CA VAL A 362 37.10 22.62 -8.65
C VAL A 362 38.54 22.21 -8.32
N VAL A 363 39.32 23.16 -7.81
CA VAL A 363 40.74 22.99 -7.43
C VAL A 363 40.88 22.63 -5.95
N TYR A 364 39.96 23.13 -5.11
CA TYR A 364 39.98 22.88 -3.67
C TYR A 364 38.57 22.97 -3.09
N ASP A 365 38.29 22.10 -2.12
CA ASP A 365 37.08 22.08 -1.32
C ASP A 365 37.49 22.11 0.15
N GLY A 366 36.94 23.06 0.92
CA GLY A 366 37.30 23.21 2.33
C GLY A 366 36.57 24.35 3.03
N GLU A 367 37.12 24.78 4.16
CA GLU A 367 36.50 25.79 5.02
C GLU A 367 37.19 27.15 4.88
N LEU A 368 36.40 28.21 5.06
CA LEU A 368 36.93 29.57 5.11
C LEU A 368 37.74 29.78 6.41
N GLY A 369 39.01 30.15 6.30
CA GLY A 369 39.89 30.36 7.45
C GLY A 369 39.67 31.73 8.13
N SER A 370 39.51 32.79 7.34
CA SER A 370 39.16 34.11 7.89
C SER A 370 38.43 34.98 6.87
N LEU A 371 37.55 35.85 7.37
CA LEU A 371 36.85 36.86 6.59
C LEU A 371 37.09 38.24 7.19
N LYS A 372 37.67 39.14 6.40
CA LYS A 372 37.99 40.50 6.81
C LYS A 372 37.46 41.51 5.82
N ARG A 373 37.09 42.68 6.31
CA ARG A 373 36.85 43.85 5.49
C ARG A 373 37.83 44.94 5.91
N PHE A 374 38.67 45.38 4.98
CA PHE A 374 39.83 46.21 5.28
C PHE A 374 40.75 45.56 6.32
N LYS A 375 40.71 46.01 7.58
CA LYS A 375 41.54 45.50 8.68
C LYS A 375 40.73 44.79 9.78
N GLU A 376 39.40 44.79 9.68
CA GLU A 376 38.51 44.27 10.72
C GLU A 376 37.95 42.90 10.33
N ASP A 377 37.89 42.00 11.31
CA ASP A 377 37.22 40.71 11.19
C ASP A 377 35.71 40.92 11.15
N VAL A 378 35.08 40.47 10.07
CA VAL A 378 33.63 40.62 9.86
C VAL A 378 32.97 39.24 9.84
N ARG A 379 31.70 39.20 10.28
CA ARG A 379 30.92 37.96 10.27
C ARG A 379 30.47 37.57 8.87
N GLU A 380 30.16 38.57 8.06
CA GLU A 380 29.52 38.40 6.76
C GLU A 380 29.85 39.56 5.82
N VAL A 381 29.86 39.30 4.51
CA VAL A 381 30.03 40.31 3.47
C VAL A 381 29.00 40.08 2.37
N ALA A 382 28.26 41.13 2.02
CA ALA A 382 27.22 41.09 1.00
C ALA A 382 27.77 41.39 -0.41
N ASN A 383 26.98 41.03 -1.43
CA ASN A 383 27.23 41.35 -2.83
C ASN A 383 27.64 42.84 -3.02
N GLY A 384 28.62 43.08 -3.88
CA GLY A 384 29.04 44.41 -4.27
C GLY A 384 30.09 45.03 -3.34
N TYR A 385 30.55 44.29 -2.32
CA TYR A 385 31.58 44.75 -1.41
C TYR A 385 32.88 43.95 -1.52
N GLU A 386 33.99 44.66 -1.39
CA GLU A 386 35.33 44.07 -1.31
C GLU A 386 35.56 43.44 0.06
N CYS A 387 36.22 42.28 0.07
CA CYS A 387 36.62 41.57 1.26
C CYS A 387 38.00 40.92 1.09
N GLY A 388 38.68 40.69 2.21
CA GLY A 388 39.87 39.86 2.30
C GLY A 388 39.48 38.52 2.89
N LEU A 389 39.84 37.43 2.21
CA LEU A 389 39.60 36.09 2.70
C LEU A 389 40.88 35.24 2.70
N ASN A 390 40.93 34.30 3.62
CA ASN A 390 41.94 33.27 3.69
C ASN A 390 41.24 31.91 3.75
N ILE A 391 41.79 30.92 3.06
CA ILE A 391 41.24 29.56 3.01
C ILE A 391 42.02 28.70 3.97
N ALA A 392 41.32 27.97 4.85
CA ALA A 392 41.98 27.09 5.80
C ALA A 392 42.75 26.00 5.06
N ASN A 393 44.01 25.78 5.45
CA ASN A 393 44.89 24.73 4.89
C ASN A 393 45.14 24.79 3.37
N PHE A 394 44.84 25.92 2.70
CA PHE A 394 45.07 26.07 1.26
C PHE A 394 45.67 27.43 0.91
N ASN A 395 46.78 27.42 0.16
CA ASN A 395 47.54 28.63 -0.17
C ASN A 395 47.74 28.85 -1.68
N ASP A 396 47.39 27.89 -2.55
CA ASP A 396 47.54 28.00 -4.02
C ASP A 396 46.34 28.70 -4.68
N ILE A 397 46.14 29.95 -4.29
CA ILE A 397 45.09 30.80 -4.84
C ILE A 397 45.70 31.66 -5.96
N LYS A 398 44.97 31.85 -7.08
CA LYS A 398 45.39 32.71 -8.19
C LYS A 398 44.37 33.82 -8.47
N VAL A 399 44.86 34.93 -9.02
CA VAL A 399 43.99 36.02 -9.49
C VAL A 399 43.14 35.48 -10.64
N GLY A 400 41.83 35.73 -10.59
CA GLY A 400 40.85 35.20 -11.54
C GLY A 400 40.17 33.90 -11.11
N ASP A 401 40.60 33.26 -10.02
CA ASP A 401 39.87 32.13 -9.44
C ASP A 401 38.52 32.63 -8.86
N ASN A 402 37.47 31.81 -9.01
CA ASN A 402 36.17 32.04 -8.37
C ASN A 402 36.05 31.16 -7.13
N ILE A 403 35.44 31.68 -6.09
CA ILE A 403 35.13 30.97 -4.85
C ILE A 403 33.62 30.88 -4.72
N GLU A 404 33.09 29.66 -4.65
CA GLU A 404 31.69 29.40 -4.35
C GLU A 404 31.55 29.01 -2.89
N ALA A 405 30.77 29.77 -2.13
CA ALA A 405 30.40 29.42 -0.77
C ALA A 405 29.06 28.69 -0.77
N TYR A 406 29.00 27.54 -0.10
CA TYR A 406 27.79 26.71 -0.02
C TYR A 406 27.47 26.30 1.42
N LEU A 407 26.21 25.94 1.65
CA LEU A 407 25.72 25.35 2.88
C LEU A 407 25.10 24.00 2.55
N GLU A 408 25.33 23.04 3.44
CA GLU A 408 24.64 21.77 3.45
C GLU A 408 23.30 21.97 4.16
N ILE A 409 22.20 21.74 3.44
CA ILE A 409 20.83 21.79 3.96
C ILE A 409 20.27 20.39 3.96
N GLU A 410 19.78 19.97 5.12
CA GLU A 410 19.02 18.72 5.26
C GLU A 410 17.63 18.91 4.65
N VAL A 411 17.34 18.17 3.58
CA VAL A 411 16.02 18.16 2.93
C VAL A 411 15.36 16.82 3.23
N MET A 412 14.15 16.86 3.81
CA MET A 412 13.37 15.64 4.06
C MET A 412 13.06 14.93 2.74
N LYS A 413 13.38 13.64 2.68
CA LYS A 413 13.14 12.78 1.53
C LYS A 413 11.65 12.39 1.49
N LYS A 414 11.03 12.45 0.31
CA LYS A 414 9.65 12.02 0.08
C LYS A 414 9.62 10.72 -0.72
N LEU A 415 8.62 9.87 -0.44
CA LEU A 415 8.43 8.56 -1.05
C LEU A 415 7.60 8.62 -2.34
#